data_AF-A0A7Y2VQS7-F1
#
_entry.id   AF-A0A7Y2VQS7-F1
#
_cell.length_a   1.000
_cell.length_b   1.000
_cell.length_c   1.000
_cell.angle_alpha   90.00
_cell.angle_beta   90.00
_cell.angle_gamma   90.00
#
_symmetry.space_group_name_H-M   'P 1'
#
loop_
_entity.id
_entity.type
_entity.pdbx_description
1 polymer ?
#
loop_
_entity_poly.entity_id
_entity_poly.type
_entity_poly.pdbx_seq_one_letter_code
_entity_poly.pdbx_strand_id
1 'polypeptide(L)' 'MPFDDVLAERIRIAFYTYPEPLRSDISEKKMFGGLAFLLKGKMTIGIIGDELVVRVV' A
#
# COMPACT_ATOMS: atom_id res chain seq x y z
N MET A 1 -4.43 12.73 -9.41
CA MET A 1 -3.82 13.52 -8.33
C MET A 1 -2.54 12.79 -7.90
N PRO A 2 -1.52 13.48 -7.40
CA PRO A 2 -0.46 12.80 -6.65
C PRO A 2 -1.06 12.19 -5.37
N PHE A 3 -0.51 11.08 -4.91
CA PHE A 3 -0.82 10.51 -3.60
C PHE A 3 0.10 11.16 -2.55
N ASP A 4 -0.29 11.16 -1.28
CA ASP A 4 0.55 11.64 -0.18
C ASP A 4 1.76 10.70 0.03
N ASP A 5 2.96 11.20 -0.29
CA ASP A 5 4.24 10.47 -0.14
C ASP A 5 4.57 10.17 1.33
N VAL A 6 4.15 11.03 2.28
CA VAL A 6 4.35 10.79 3.72
C VAL A 6 3.49 9.62 4.17
N LEU A 7 2.24 9.56 3.71
CA LEU A 7 1.35 8.44 3.97
C LEU A 7 1.89 7.15 3.33
N ALA A 8 2.43 7.22 2.12
CA ALA A 8 3.08 6.09 1.45
C ALA A 8 4.24 5.54 2.27
N GLU A 9 5.09 6.40 2.80
CA GLU A 9 6.24 5.98 3.61
C GLU A 9 5.81 5.35 4.92
N ARG A 10 4.77 5.88 5.59
CA ARG A 10 4.22 5.27 6.80
C ARG A 10 3.72 3.85 6.56
N ILE A 11 3.08 3.61 5.41
CA ILE A 11 2.61 2.27 5.03
C ILE A 11 3.79 1.34 4.75
N ARG A 12 4.83 1.81 4.04
CA ARG A 12 6.06 1.04 3.82
C ARG A 12 6.67 0.62 5.14
N ILE A 13 6.87 1.56 6.07
CA ILE A 13 7.40 1.30 7.42
C ILE A 13 6.54 0.26 8.15
N ALA A 14 5.22 0.36 8.07
CA ALA A 14 4.32 -0.63 8.67
C ALA A 14 4.56 -2.05 8.13
N PHE A 15 4.86 -2.21 6.83
CA PHE A 15 5.19 -3.52 6.25
C PHE A 15 6.49 -4.12 6.78
N TYR A 16 7.45 -3.32 7.24
CA TYR A 16 8.68 -3.84 7.87
C TYR A 16 8.43 -4.56 9.20
N THR A 17 7.27 -4.35 9.83
CA THR A 17 6.92 -5.03 11.09
C THR A 17 6.47 -6.48 10.88
N TYR A 18 6.19 -6.89 9.63
CA TYR A 18 5.77 -8.24 9.30
C TYR A 18 6.96 -9.16 8.97
N PRO A 19 6.81 -10.49 9.13
CA PRO A 19 7.83 -11.46 8.75
C PRO A 19 8.25 -11.37 7.28
N GLU A 20 9.50 -11.72 7.00
CA GLU A 20 10.11 -11.64 5.65
C GLU A 20 9.23 -12.25 4.53
N PRO A 21 8.63 -13.45 4.69
CA PRO A 21 7.83 -14.04 3.61
C PRO A 21 6.62 -13.20 3.22
N LEU A 22 6.04 -12.46 4.16
CA LEU A 22 4.90 -11.58 3.87
C LEU A 22 5.39 -10.31 3.17
N ARG A 23 6.51 -9.78 3.64
CA ARG A 23 7.09 -8.54 3.12
C ARG A 23 7.58 -8.68 1.68
N SER A 24 8.20 -9.81 1.32
CA SER A 24 8.65 -10.08 -0.04
C SER A 24 7.49 -10.23 -1.04
N ASP A 25 6.29 -10.55 -0.54
CA ASP A 25 5.07 -10.64 -1.34
C ASP A 25 4.32 -9.30 -1.51
N ILE A 26 4.81 -8.22 -0.90
CA ILE A 26 4.25 -6.86 -1.06
C ILE A 26 4.80 -6.23 -2.34
N SER A 27 3.89 -5.72 -3.17
CA SER A 27 4.22 -4.93 -4.36
C SER A 27 3.44 -3.63 -4.40
N GLU A 28 4.07 -2.59 -4.95
CA GLU A 28 3.49 -1.26 -5.13
C GLU A 28 3.04 -1.06 -6.58
N LYS A 29 1.84 -0.50 -6.78
CA LYS A 29 1.30 -0.20 -8.12
C LYS A 29 0.54 1.11 -8.14
N LYS A 30 0.84 1.97 -9.12
CA LYS A 30 0.03 3.17 -9.38
C LYS A 30 -1.31 2.75 -9.96
N MET A 31 -2.39 3.01 -9.23
CA MET A 31 -3.76 2.60 -9.59
C MET A 31 -4.76 3.62 -9.04
N PHE A 32 -5.95 3.73 -9.66
CA PHE A 32 -7.06 4.57 -9.16
C PHE A 32 -6.69 6.05 -8.94
N GLY A 33 -5.69 6.55 -9.68
CA GLY A 33 -5.20 7.92 -9.49
C GLY A 33 -4.37 8.12 -8.22
N GLY A 34 -3.86 7.05 -7.59
CA GLY A 34 -2.99 7.06 -6.42
C GLY A 34 -2.03 5.86 -6.37
N LEU A 35 -1.71 5.36 -5.17
CA LEU A 35 -0.78 4.25 -4.93
C LEU A 35 -1.48 3.09 -4.23
N ALA A 36 -1.33 1.87 -4.74
CA ALA A 36 -1.88 0.66 -4.12
C ALA A 36 -0.76 -0.31 -3.73
N PHE A 37 -0.93 -0.95 -2.57
CA PHE A 37 -0.11 -2.02 -2.05
C PHE A 37 -0.85 -3.35 -2.20
N LEU A 38 -0.21 -4.29 -2.86
CA LEU A 38 -0.75 -5.60 -3.19
C LEU A 38 0.03 -6.66 -2.41
N LEU A 39 -0.68 -7.54 -1.71
CA LEU A 39 -0.12 -8.74 -1.11
C LEU A 39 -0.40 -9.92 -2.02
N LYS A 40 0.63 -10.60 -2.54
CA LYS A 40 0.49 -11.72 -3.49
C LYS A 40 -0.41 -11.36 -4.69
N GLY A 41 -0.26 -10.14 -5.20
CA GLY A 41 -1.06 -9.61 -6.31
C GLY A 41 -2.49 -9.20 -5.98
N LYS A 42 -2.92 -9.26 -4.71
CA LYS A 42 -4.24 -8.78 -4.26
C LYS A 42 -4.11 -7.43 -3.56
N MET A 43 -4.78 -6.41 -4.09
CA MET A 43 -4.84 -5.08 -3.48
C MET A 43 -5.40 -5.19 -2.06
N THR A 44 -4.66 -4.64 -1.07
CA THR A 44 -4.98 -4.75 0.36
C THR A 44 -5.12 -3.38 0.99
N ILE A 45 -4.18 -2.48 0.71
CA ILE A 45 -4.14 -1.11 1.19
C ILE A 45 -3.79 -0.19 0.01
N GLY A 46 -4.27 1.04 0.02
CA GLY A 46 -3.90 2.05 -0.96
C GLY A 46 -4.05 3.47 -0.45
N ILE A 47 -3.68 4.42 -1.29
CA ILE A 47 -3.76 5.86 -1.04
C ILE A 47 -4.44 6.49 -2.25
N ILE A 48 -5.48 7.29 -2.02
CA ILE A 48 -6.14 8.10 -3.04
C ILE A 48 -6.18 9.53 -2.54
N GLY A 49 -5.41 10.43 -3.18
CA GLY A 49 -5.17 11.76 -2.63
C GLY A 49 -4.42 11.67 -1.30
N ASP A 50 -5.06 12.11 -0.23
CA ASP A 50 -4.59 12.07 1.17
C ASP A 50 -5.32 11.00 2.02
N GLU A 51 -6.22 10.21 1.41
CA GLU A 51 -6.99 9.20 2.11
C GLU A 51 -6.34 7.81 2.05
N LEU A 52 -6.35 7.10 3.18
CA LEU A 52 -6.00 5.69 3.27
C LEU A 52 -7.20 4.82 2.91
N VAL A 53 -7.03 3.94 1.91
CA VAL A 53 -8.06 3.00 1.47
C VAL A 53 -7.68 1.59 1.88
N VAL A 54 -8.63 0.84 2.44
CA VAL A 54 -8.43 -0.54 2.87
C VAL A 54 -9.45 -1.44 2.18
N ARG A 55 -9.01 -2.61 1.71
CA ARG A 55 -9.91 -3.62 1.16
C ARG A 55 -10.55 -4.43 2.29
N VAL A 56 -11.87 -4.33 2.41
CA VAL A 56 -12.68 -5.15 3.32
C VAL A 56 -13.20 -6.38 2.58
N VAL A 57 -13.14 -7.55 3.20
CA VAL A 57 -13.58 -8.85 2.66
C VAL A 57 -14.50 -9.58 3.63
#